data_AF-H9WLB2-F1
#
_entry.id   AF-H9WLB2-F1
#
_cell.length_a   1.000
_cell.length_b   1.000
_cell.length_c   1.000
_cell.angle_alpha   90.00
_cell.angle_beta   90.00
_cell.angle_gamma   90.00
#
_symmetry.space_group_name_H-M   'P 1'
#
loop_
_entity.id
_entity.type
_entity.pdbx_description
1 polymer ?
#
loop_
_entity_poly.entity_id
_entity_poly.type
_entity_poly.pdbx_seq_one_letter_code
_entity_poly.pdbx_strand_id
1 'polypeptide(L)' 'KHVYGASRIVSTASTGKLDFVKSLWADVVIDYTKQSYDQISEKFDFVFDTIGESSKSHVVAKEEAKVLDIASLQPISRA' A
#
# COMPACT_ATOMS: atom_id res chain seq x y z
N LYS A 1 13.38 8.96 8.73
CA LYS A 1 14.41 8.97 7.65
C LYS A 1 13.76 8.39 6.40
N HIS A 2 13.64 9.17 5.32
CA HIS A 2 13.09 8.70 4.04
C HIS A 2 14.00 7.60 3.46
N VAL A 3 13.54 6.35 3.53
CA VAL A 3 14.25 5.21 2.94
C VAL A 3 13.94 5.19 1.44
N TYR A 4 14.93 4.96 0.58
CA TYR A 4 14.79 4.96 -0.89
C TYR A 4 14.32 6.29 -1.52
N GLY A 5 14.41 7.41 -0.79
CA GLY A 5 14.11 8.74 -1.34
C GLY A 5 12.62 9.08 -1.46
N ALA A 6 11.72 8.28 -0.88
CA ALA A 6 10.29 8.61 -0.82
C ALA A 6 10.07 9.85 0.06
N SER A 7 9.41 10.89 -0.46
CA SER A 7 9.13 12.12 0.29
C SER A 7 7.97 11.99 1.27
N ARG A 8 7.13 10.96 1.11
CA ARG A 8 5.98 10.64 1.96
C ARG A 8 5.62 9.17 1.83
N ILE A 9 5.32 8.52 2.96
CA ILE A 9 4.91 7.11 3.06
C ILE A 9 3.53 7.04 3.70
N VAL A 10 2.60 6.41 2.98
CA VAL A 10 1.25 6.09 3.49
C VAL A 10 1.12 4.57 3.54
N SER A 11 0.64 4.05 4.67
CA SER A 11 0.39 2.62 4.85
C SER A 11 -1.02 2.39 5.38
N THR A 12 -1.56 1.19 5.16
CA THR A 12 -2.80 0.73 5.78
C THR A 12 -2.49 -0.26 6.91
N ALA A 13 -3.28 -0.23 7.98
CA ALA A 13 -3.19 -1.19 9.08
C ALA A 13 -4.51 -1.26 9.85
N SER A 14 -4.71 -2.26 10.70
CA SER A 14 -5.88 -2.30 11.59
C SER A 14 -5.68 -1.39 12.80
N THR A 15 -6.77 -0.97 13.45
CA THR A 15 -6.75 0.00 14.58
C THR A 15 -5.66 -0.27 15.62
N GLY A 16 -5.48 -1.53 16.05
CA GLY A 16 -4.50 -1.89 17.08
C GLY A 16 -3.03 -1.81 16.64
N LYS A 17 -2.77 -1.59 15.34
CA LYS A 17 -1.42 -1.57 14.75
C LYS A 17 -0.99 -0.17 14.27
N LEU A 18 -1.85 0.84 14.41
CA LEU A 18 -1.58 2.18 13.87
C LEU A 18 -0.29 2.78 14.43
N ASP A 19 -0.11 2.76 15.75
CA ASP A 19 1.09 3.30 16.40
C ASP A 19 2.35 2.52 16.04
N PHE A 20 2.25 1.19 15.94
CA PHE A 20 3.36 0.34 15.53
C PHE A 20 3.81 0.69 14.11
N VAL A 21 2.90 0.76 13.14
CA VAL A 21 3.25 1.08 11.74
C VAL A 21 3.78 2.52 11.63
N LYS A 22 3.23 3.46 12.41
CA LYS A 22 3.74 4.83 12.46
C LYS A 22 5.17 4.88 13.03
N SER A 23 5.49 4.04 14.03
CA SER A 23 6.85 3.90 14.56
C SER A 23 7.87 3.35 13.54
N LEU A 24 7.38 2.66 12.50
CA LEU A 24 8.16 2.22 11.35
C LEU A 24 8.34 3.32 10.29
N TRP A 25 8.04 4.58 10.63
CA TRP A 25 8.25 5.77 9.81
C TRP A 25 7.27 5.96 8.66
N ALA A 26 6.05 5.40 8.76
CA ALA A 26 4.95 5.85 7.92
C ALA A 26 4.50 7.25 8.37
N ASP A 27 4.39 8.20 7.43
CA ASP A 27 3.89 9.55 7.71
C ASP A 27 2.40 9.53 8.03
N VAL A 28 1.65 8.68 7.32
CA VAL A 28 0.21 8.47 7.53
C VAL A 28 -0.08 6.98 7.58
N VAL A 29 -0.88 6.58 8.57
CA VAL A 29 -1.41 5.22 8.67
C VAL A 29 -2.93 5.27 8.63
N ILE A 30 -3.52 4.59 7.65
CA ILE A 30 -4.96 4.55 7.43
C ILE A 30 -5.52 3.26 8.03
N ASP A 31 -6.57 3.42 8.83
CA ASP A 31 -7.25 2.30 9.46
C ASP A 31 -8.19 1.62 8.48
N TYR A 32 -7.75 0.52 7.87
CA TYR A 32 -8.53 -0.14 6.81
C TYR A 32 -9.86 -0.71 7.32
N THR A 33 -10.01 -0.91 8.63
CA THR A 33 -11.27 -1.40 9.22
C THR A 33 -12.33 -0.30 9.31
N LYS A 34 -11.97 0.96 9.03
CA LYS A 34 -12.86 2.13 9.07
C LYS A 34 -13.03 2.79 7.71
N GLN A 35 -11.99 2.75 6.87
CA GLN A 35 -12.00 3.33 5.54
C GLN A 35 -11.22 2.43 4.59
N SER A 36 -11.82 2.06 3.46
CA SER A 36 -11.11 1.30 2.44
C SER A 36 -10.13 2.19 1.68
N TYR A 37 -8.98 1.64 1.23
CA TYR A 37 -7.93 2.45 0.59
C TYR A 37 -8.36 3.03 -0.76
N ASP A 38 -9.29 2.39 -1.46
CA ASP A 38 -9.85 2.88 -2.73
C ASP A 38 -10.70 4.16 -2.56
N GLN A 39 -11.08 4.50 -1.32
CA GLN A 39 -11.75 5.75 -0.97
C GLN A 39 -10.77 6.90 -0.73
N ILE A 40 -9.47 6.67 -0.86
CA ILE A 40 -8.43 7.71 -0.73
C ILE A 40 -8.39 8.51 -2.03
N SER A 41 -8.57 9.82 -1.93
CA SER A 41 -8.49 10.73 -3.08
C SER A 41 -7.05 11.03 -3.52
N GLU A 42 -6.09 10.96 -2.59
CA GLU A 42 -4.67 11.13 -2.86
C GLU A 42 -4.14 10.02 -3.78
N LYS A 43 -3.29 10.39 -4.74
CA LYS A 43 -2.66 9.47 -5.70
C LYS A 43 -1.16 9.35 -5.45
N PHE A 44 -0.62 8.15 -5.59
CA PHE A 44 0.76 7.83 -5.26
C PHE A 44 1.58 7.47 -6.51
N ASP A 45 2.87 7.82 -6.50
CA ASP A 45 3.84 7.50 -7.57
C ASP A 45 4.28 6.02 -7.56
N PHE A 46 4.04 5.34 -6.44
CA PHE A 46 4.36 3.93 -6.24
C PHE A 46 3.33 3.29 -5.32
N VAL A 47 2.84 2.11 -5.67
CA VAL A 47 1.94 1.30 -4.83
C VAL A 47 2.57 -0.06 -4.62
N PHE A 48 2.69 -0.46 -3.35
CA PHE A 48 3.20 -1.78 -2.96
C PHE A 48 2.08 -2.61 -2.34
N ASP A 49 1.58 -3.56 -3.10
CA ASP A 49 0.51 -4.45 -2.66
C ASP A 49 1.08 -5.74 -2.05
N THR A 50 0.80 -5.92 -0.77
CA THR A 50 1.20 -7.10 0.00
C THR A 50 0.01 -8.00 0.35
N ILE A 51 -1.18 -7.71 -0.16
CA ILE A 51 -2.43 -8.41 0.15
C ILE A 51 -2.97 -9.17 -1.06
N GLY A 52 -2.72 -8.68 -2.28
CA GLY A 52 -3.16 -9.30 -3.54
C GLY A 52 -4.45 -8.69 -4.07
N GLU A 53 -4.68 -7.42 -3.78
CA GLU A 53 -5.80 -6.62 -4.29
C GLU A 53 -5.36 -5.64 -5.39
N SER A 54 -4.26 -5.94 -6.09
CA SER A 54 -3.66 -5.10 -7.12
C SER A 54 -4.61 -4.67 -8.23
N SER A 55 -5.62 -5.49 -8.55
CA SER A 55 -6.72 -5.12 -9.46
C SER A 55 -7.40 -3.79 -9.12
N LYS A 56 -7.46 -3.40 -7.84
CA LYS A 56 -7.99 -2.12 -7.35
C LYS A 56 -6.90 -1.10 -7.02
N SER A 57 -5.64 -1.52 -6.96
CA SER A 57 -4.51 -0.62 -6.62
C SER A 57 -4.31 0.50 -7.66
N HIS A 58 -4.77 0.30 -8.90
CA HIS A 58 -4.81 1.37 -9.91
C HIS A 58 -5.67 2.58 -9.49
N VAL A 59 -6.62 2.40 -8.56
CA VAL A 59 -7.46 3.52 -8.08
C VAL A 59 -6.64 4.53 -7.30
N VAL A 60 -5.58 4.13 -6.61
CA VAL A 60 -4.74 5.03 -5.79
C VAL A 60 -3.40 5.35 -6.45
N ALA A 61 -3.09 4.70 -7.57
CA ALA A 61 -1.92 4.98 -8.39
C ALA A 61 -2.15 6.23 -9.26
N LYS A 62 -1.08 7.00 -9.51
CA LYS A 62 -1.04 7.93 -10.65
C LYS A 62 -0.96 7.14 -11.96
N GLU A 63 -1.26 7.79 -13.09
CA GLU A 63 -1.30 7.15 -14.42
C GLU A 63 -0.01 6.39 -14.77
N GLU A 64 1.16 6.97 -14.48
CA GLU A 64 2.48 6.39 -14.75
C GLU A 64 3.11 5.70 -13.52
N ALA A 65 2.35 5.51 -12.45
CA ALA A 65 2.88 4.95 -11.21
C ALA A 65 3.12 3.44 -11.35
N LYS A 66 4.18 2.97 -10.69
CA LYS A 66 4.47 1.54 -10.62
C LYS A 66 3.64 0.90 -9.49
N VAL A 67 2.92 -0.16 -9.83
CA VAL A 67 2.23 -1.02 -8.86
C VAL A 67 3.01 -2.33 -8.78
N LEU A 68 3.54 -2.65 -7.60
CA LEU A 68 4.25 -3.90 -7.34
C LEU A 68 3.39 -4.77 -6.41
N ASP A 69 2.98 -5.93 -6.89
CA ASP A 69 2.20 -6.92 -6.14
C ASP A 69 3.06 -8.17 -5.88
N ILE A 70 3.16 -8.57 -4.61
CA ILE A 70 3.91 -9.76 -4.18
C ILE A 70 3.01 -10.92 -3.72
N ALA A 71 1.70 -10.69 -3.65
CA ALA A 71 0.75 -11.63 -3.05
C ALA A 71 -0.05 -12.41 -4.11
N SER A 72 -0.29 -11.83 -5.30
CA SER A 72 -1.07 -12.50 -6.36
C SER A 72 -0.27 -13.51 -7.21
N LEU A 73 0.99 -13.80 -6.86
CA LEU A 73 1.79 -14.81 -7.55
C LEU A 73 1.07 -16.17 -7.49
N GLN A 74 0.58 -16.60 -8.65
CA GLN A 74 0.12 -17.98 -8.84
C GLN A 74 1.32 -18.91 -8.61
N PRO A 75 1.18 -20.00 -7.83
CA PRO A 75 2.19 -21.03 -7.79
C PRO A 75 2.44 -21.50 -9.22
N ILE A 76 3.70 -21.46 -9.68
CA ILE A 76 4.06 -22.08 -10.94
C ILE A 76 3.70 -23.56 -10.81
N SER A 77 2.71 -24.01 -11.58
CA SER A 77 2.36 -25.42 -11.68
C SER A 77 3.64 -26.18 -12.04
N ARG A 78 4.15 -27.01 -11.11
CA ARG A 78 5.24 -27.91 -11.41
C ARG A 78 4.65 -29.05 -12.23
N ALA A 79 5.06 -29.13 -13.50
CA ALA A 79 4.79 -30.27 -14.37
C ALA A 79 5.41 -31.56 -13.81
#